data_AF-A0A945TSP3-F1
#
_entry.id   AF-A0A945TSP3-F1
#
_cell.length_a   1.000
_cell.length_b   1.000
_cell.length_c   1.000
_cell.angle_alpha   90.00
_cell.angle_beta   90.00
_cell.angle_gamma   90.00
#
_symmetry.space_group_name_H-M   'P 1'
#
loop_
_entity.id
_entity.type
_entity.pdbx_description
1 polymer ?
#
loop_
_entity_poly.entity_id
_entity_poly.type
_entity_poly.pdbx_seq_one_letter_code
_entity_poly.pdbx_strand_id
1 'polypeptide(L)'
;LVNDGVDFKKIDKVMEKFGWPMGPAFLLDVVGIDTAFHAGGVMADGFPERMRQDVPTIISKMYENEWYGQKNDKGFYIHSKDKKGKPKKEVNPGVAAFLKELGVGIGEGISDANIIDRMMLPMLMESSRCLEDNIVETPTEVDMGLVYGIGFPPFRGGIFRWADTVGLNELLQRAEKHKALGKVYEPTEQIMQMAKDGKLFHPLD
;
A
#
# COMPACT_ATOMS: atom_id res chain seq x y z
N LEU A 1 -8.48 -4.77 -0.16
CA LEU A 1 -9.15 -3.65 -0.86
C LEU A 1 -9.76 -4.12 -2.18
N VAL A 2 -8.95 -4.51 -3.17
CA VAL A 2 -9.49 -5.04 -4.45
C VAL A 2 -10.31 -6.31 -4.24
N ASN A 3 -9.82 -7.26 -3.44
CA ASN A 3 -10.58 -8.48 -3.07
C ASN A 3 -11.89 -8.16 -2.35
N ASP A 4 -11.98 -7.02 -1.66
CA ASP A 4 -13.20 -6.57 -0.98
C ASP A 4 -14.16 -5.82 -1.91
N GLY A 5 -13.81 -5.66 -3.20
CA GLY A 5 -14.64 -5.04 -4.22
C GLY A 5 -14.35 -3.57 -4.51
N VAL A 6 -13.32 -2.96 -3.92
CA VAL A 6 -13.00 -1.55 -4.19
C VAL A 6 -12.39 -1.42 -5.58
N ASP A 7 -12.99 -0.57 -6.42
CA ASP A 7 -12.45 -0.24 -7.74
C ASP A 7 -11.02 0.31 -7.62
N PHE A 8 -10.05 -0.37 -8.25
CA PHE A 8 -8.65 0.03 -8.20
C PHE A 8 -8.41 1.46 -8.69
N LYS A 9 -9.23 1.96 -9.63
CA LYS A 9 -9.14 3.36 -10.11
C LYS A 9 -9.50 4.34 -9.00
N LYS A 10 -10.45 3.97 -8.13
CA LYS A 10 -10.80 4.77 -6.95
C LYS A 10 -9.63 4.76 -5.96
N ILE A 11 -9.03 3.59 -5.72
CA ILE A 11 -7.85 3.47 -4.84
C ILE A 11 -6.73 4.37 -5.35
N ASP A 12 -6.37 4.27 -6.64
CA ASP A 12 -5.34 5.10 -7.26
C ASP A 12 -5.62 6.59 -7.07
N LYS A 13 -6.84 7.04 -7.42
CA LYS A 13 -7.24 8.44 -7.27
C LYS A 13 -7.17 8.92 -5.82
N VAL A 14 -7.56 8.09 -4.86
CA VAL A 14 -7.53 8.43 -3.43
C VAL A 14 -6.08 8.55 -2.94
N MET A 15 -5.20 7.63 -3.33
CA MET A 15 -3.80 7.66 -2.92
C MET A 15 -3.01 8.78 -3.60
N GLU A 16 -3.31 9.10 -4.86
CA GLU A 16 -2.78 10.28 -5.54
C GLU A 16 -3.24 11.57 -4.84
N LYS A 17 -4.53 11.66 -4.46
CA LYS A 17 -5.05 12.79 -3.68
C LYS A 17 -4.43 12.88 -2.28
N PHE A 18 -4.07 11.75 -1.67
CA PHE A 18 -3.33 11.73 -0.40
C PHE A 18 -1.95 12.39 -0.54
N GLY A 19 -1.36 12.29 -1.73
CA GLY A 19 -0.11 12.95 -2.13
C GLY A 19 0.88 12.06 -2.87
N TRP A 20 0.57 10.78 -3.08
CA TRP A 20 1.49 9.87 -3.77
C TRP A 20 1.66 10.27 -5.24
N PRO A 21 2.87 10.15 -5.82
CA PRO A 21 3.09 10.49 -7.23
C PRO A 21 2.35 9.55 -8.20
N MET A 22 2.06 8.32 -7.76
CA MET A 22 1.32 7.31 -8.52
C MET A 22 0.42 6.52 -7.58
N GLY A 23 -0.79 6.21 -8.03
CA GLY A 23 -1.65 5.24 -7.35
C GLY A 23 -1.05 3.83 -7.33
N PRO A 24 -1.41 2.97 -6.35
CA PRO A 24 -0.80 1.65 -6.19
C PRO A 24 -0.97 0.73 -7.40
N ALA A 25 -2.11 0.75 -8.10
CA ALA A 25 -2.30 -0.10 -9.27
C ALA A 25 -1.43 0.35 -10.44
N PHE A 26 -1.34 1.67 -10.68
CA PHE A 26 -0.42 2.20 -11.68
C PHE A 26 1.05 1.97 -11.32
N LEU A 27 1.42 2.11 -10.05
CA LEU A 27 2.79 1.82 -9.59
C LEU A 27 3.16 0.35 -9.83
N LEU A 28 2.24 -0.59 -9.54
CA LEU A 28 2.43 -2.01 -9.84
C LEU A 28 2.65 -2.27 -11.34
N ASP A 29 1.92 -1.58 -12.21
CA ASP A 29 2.15 -1.66 -13.66
C ASP A 29 3.54 -1.14 -14.08
N VAL A 30 4.05 -0.08 -13.43
CA VAL A 30 5.38 0.50 -13.70
C VAL A 30 6.50 -0.42 -13.20
N VAL A 31 6.36 -0.95 -11.99
CA VAL A 31 7.33 -1.89 -11.37
C VAL A 31 7.37 -3.23 -12.12
N GLY A 32 6.22 -3.65 -12.64
CA GLY A 32 6.00 -4.94 -13.26
C GLY A 32 5.26 -5.89 -12.32
N ILE A 33 4.17 -6.49 -12.81
CA ILE A 33 3.34 -7.41 -12.02
C ILE A 33 4.09 -8.70 -11.73
N ASP A 34 4.93 -9.18 -12.65
CA ASP A 34 5.84 -10.30 -12.44
C ASP A 34 6.83 -10.03 -11.31
N THR A 35 7.44 -8.84 -11.31
CA THR A 35 8.32 -8.39 -10.24
C THR A 35 7.59 -8.33 -8.90
N ALA A 36 6.39 -7.73 -8.87
CA ALA A 36 5.59 -7.62 -7.66
C ALA A 36 5.12 -8.98 -7.13
N PHE A 37 4.73 -9.90 -8.01
CA PHE A 37 4.35 -11.27 -7.64
C PHE A 37 5.54 -12.02 -7.00
N HIS A 38 6.72 -11.94 -7.62
CA HIS A 38 7.92 -12.58 -7.07
C HIS A 38 8.35 -11.97 -5.73
N ALA A 39 8.42 -10.63 -5.65
CA ALA A 39 8.77 -9.94 -4.42
C ALA A 39 7.77 -10.24 -3.29
N GLY A 40 6.47 -10.32 -3.60
CA GLY A 40 5.44 -10.74 -2.65
C GLY A 40 5.68 -12.15 -2.10
N GLY A 41 6.12 -13.08 -2.94
CA GLY A 41 6.52 -14.44 -2.50
C GLY A 41 7.70 -14.42 -1.53
N VAL A 42 8.77 -13.68 -1.86
CA VAL A 42 9.94 -13.53 -0.98
C VAL A 42 9.56 -12.95 0.39
N MET A 43 8.72 -11.92 0.40
CA MET A 43 8.24 -11.31 1.64
C MET A 43 7.34 -12.25 2.45
N ALA A 44 6.50 -13.05 1.78
CA ALA A 44 5.67 -14.07 2.43
C ALA A 44 6.51 -15.20 3.05
N ASP A 45 7.62 -15.59 2.43
CA ASP A 45 8.54 -16.59 2.98
C ASP A 45 9.33 -16.03 4.19
N GLY A 46 9.71 -14.76 4.14
CA GLY A 46 10.44 -14.09 5.23
C GLY A 46 9.58 -13.78 6.46
N PHE A 47 8.30 -13.41 6.24
CA PHE A 47 7.37 -12.97 7.29
C PHE A 47 5.99 -13.63 7.16
N PRO A 48 5.91 -14.97 7.21
CA PRO A 48 4.71 -15.73 6.87
C PRO A 48 3.51 -15.44 7.78
N GLU A 49 3.76 -15.06 9.03
CA GLU A 49 2.72 -14.77 10.01
C GLU A 49 1.90 -13.52 9.70
N ARG A 50 2.45 -12.57 8.92
CA ARG A 50 1.78 -11.31 8.59
C ARG A 50 1.72 -10.98 7.10
N MET A 51 2.65 -11.48 6.27
CA MET A 51 2.72 -11.15 4.84
C MET A 51 2.25 -12.26 3.90
N ARG A 52 2.01 -13.48 4.40
CA ARG A 52 1.48 -14.57 3.57
C ARG A 52 0.04 -14.30 3.15
N GLN A 53 -0.27 -14.55 1.89
CA GLN A 53 -1.62 -14.48 1.35
C GLN A 53 -2.05 -15.86 0.89
N ASP A 54 -3.02 -16.44 1.59
CA ASP A 54 -3.51 -17.80 1.33
C ASP A 54 -4.61 -17.85 0.25
N VAL A 55 -4.99 -16.68 -0.29
CA VAL A 55 -6.04 -16.54 -1.31
C VAL A 55 -5.48 -15.93 -2.59
N PRO A 56 -5.92 -16.38 -3.77
CA PRO A 56 -5.57 -15.73 -5.02
C PRO A 56 -5.95 -14.24 -5.01
N THR A 57 -5.07 -13.43 -5.57
CA THR A 57 -5.28 -11.99 -5.74
C THR A 57 -5.30 -11.61 -7.21
N ILE A 58 -5.72 -10.37 -7.48
CA ILE A 58 -5.62 -9.79 -8.81
C ILE A 58 -4.18 -9.81 -9.37
N ILE A 59 -3.17 -9.69 -8.51
CA ILE A 59 -1.75 -9.76 -8.88
C ILE A 59 -1.42 -11.17 -9.38
N SER A 60 -1.80 -12.22 -8.64
CA SER A 60 -1.58 -13.61 -9.07
C SER A 60 -2.29 -13.92 -10.39
N LYS A 61 -3.54 -13.47 -10.57
CA LYS A 61 -4.29 -13.66 -11.81
C LYS A 61 -3.65 -12.96 -13.01
N MET A 62 -3.18 -11.72 -12.82
CA MET A 62 -2.47 -10.99 -13.85
C MET A 62 -1.15 -11.67 -14.22
N TYR A 63 -0.38 -12.13 -13.23
CA TYR A 63 0.86 -12.87 -13.46
C TYR A 63 0.64 -14.16 -14.26
N GLU A 64 -0.35 -14.98 -13.87
CA GLU A 64 -0.72 -16.23 -14.56
C GLU A 64 -1.15 -16.02 -16.01
N ASN A 65 -1.65 -14.83 -16.35
CA ASN A 65 -2.11 -14.46 -17.69
C ASN A 65 -1.10 -13.59 -18.46
N GLU A 66 0.14 -13.48 -17.97
CA GLU A 66 1.21 -12.69 -18.57
C GLU A 66 0.87 -11.21 -18.72
N TRP A 67 0.14 -10.61 -17.76
CA TRP A 67 -0.09 -9.16 -17.73
C TRP A 67 0.93 -8.54 -16.80
N TYR A 68 2.05 -8.07 -17.35
CA TYR A 68 3.23 -7.60 -16.61
C TYR A 68 3.31 -6.08 -16.51
N GLY A 69 2.23 -5.37 -16.81
CA GLY A 69 2.19 -3.90 -16.73
C GLY A 69 2.85 -3.24 -17.94
N GLN A 70 3.62 -2.18 -17.72
CA GLN A 70 4.26 -1.40 -18.79
C GLN A 70 5.28 -2.20 -19.59
N LYS A 71 5.87 -3.24 -19.00
CA LYS A 71 6.89 -4.08 -19.65
C LYS A 71 6.37 -4.78 -20.91
N ASN A 72 5.09 -5.16 -20.93
CA ASN A 72 4.44 -5.78 -22.07
C ASN A 72 3.10 -5.11 -22.41
N ASP A 73 3.01 -3.82 -22.10
CA ASP A 73 1.89 -2.94 -22.43
C ASP A 73 0.52 -3.34 -21.84
N LYS A 74 0.48 -4.26 -20.87
CA LYS A 74 -0.77 -4.84 -20.35
C LYS A 74 -0.67 -5.19 -18.86
N GLY A 75 -1.47 -4.50 -18.04
CA GLY A 75 -1.63 -4.74 -16.60
C GLY A 75 -3.01 -4.32 -16.11
N PHE A 76 -3.07 -3.57 -15.01
CA PHE A 76 -4.29 -2.84 -14.62
C PHE A 76 -4.74 -1.86 -15.71
N TYR A 77 -3.75 -1.31 -16.42
CA TYR A 77 -3.94 -0.46 -17.59
C TYR A 77 -3.36 -1.12 -18.85
N ILE A 78 -3.91 -0.75 -20.01
CA ILE A 78 -3.28 -0.95 -21.31
C ILE A 78 -2.37 0.25 -21.55
N HIS A 79 -1.09 0.00 -21.76
CA HIS A 79 -0.11 1.03 -22.05
C HIS A 79 0.11 1.09 -23.55
N SER A 80 0.17 2.30 -24.08
CA SER A 80 0.31 2.55 -25.51
C SER A 80 1.00 3.89 -25.72
N LYS A 81 1.28 4.22 -26.98
CA LYS A 81 1.74 5.56 -27.36
C LYS A 81 0.62 6.28 -28.09
N ASP A 82 0.43 7.56 -27.78
CA ASP A 82 -0.45 8.42 -28.56
C ASP A 82 0.15 8.68 -29.96
N LYS A 83 -0.61 9.39 -30.82
CA LYS A 83 -0.15 9.75 -32.18
C LYS A 83 1.14 10.59 -32.20
N LYS A 84 1.53 11.18 -31.08
CA LYS A 84 2.76 11.99 -30.91
C LYS A 84 3.88 11.20 -30.21
N GLY A 85 3.69 9.89 -30.01
CA GLY A 85 4.67 9.03 -29.35
C GLY A 85 4.69 9.15 -27.82
N LYS A 86 3.78 9.92 -27.21
CA LYS A 86 3.73 10.08 -25.75
C LYS A 86 3.07 8.86 -25.10
N PRO A 87 3.57 8.41 -23.94
CA PRO A 87 2.92 7.35 -23.17
C PRO A 87 1.46 7.70 -22.87
N LYS A 88 0.58 6.74 -23.12
CA LYS A 88 -0.85 6.80 -22.84
C LYS A 88 -1.25 5.52 -22.13
N LYS A 89 -2.04 5.64 -21.07
CA LYS A 89 -2.64 4.50 -20.37
C LYS A 89 -4.16 4.55 -20.49
N GLU A 90 -4.78 3.41 -20.74
CA GLU A 90 -6.23 3.23 -20.73
C GLU A 90 -6.59 2.11 -19.76
N VAL A 91 -7.76 2.19 -19.14
CA VAL A 91 -8.22 1.14 -18.23
C VAL A 91 -8.34 -0.17 -18.99
N ASN A 92 -7.73 -1.24 -18.49
CA ASN A 92 -7.83 -2.55 -19.13
C ASN A 92 -9.21 -3.16 -18.83
N PRO A 93 -10.10 -3.32 -19.83
CA PRO A 93 -11.45 -3.84 -19.61
C PRO A 93 -11.45 -5.29 -19.11
N GLY A 94 -10.38 -6.05 -19.37
CA GLY A 94 -10.25 -7.42 -18.91
C GLY A 94 -10.05 -7.56 -17.40
N VAL A 95 -9.68 -6.49 -16.68
CA VAL A 95 -9.57 -6.52 -15.21
C VAL A 95 -10.89 -6.93 -14.58
N ALA A 96 -12.02 -6.47 -15.12
CA ALA A 96 -13.35 -6.82 -14.62
C ALA A 96 -13.63 -8.34 -14.68
N ALA A 97 -13.09 -9.05 -15.67
CA ALA A 97 -13.23 -10.50 -15.77
C ALA A 97 -12.47 -11.20 -14.64
N PHE A 98 -11.24 -10.79 -14.35
CA PHE A 98 -10.47 -11.34 -13.22
C PHE A 98 -11.13 -11.04 -11.87
N LEU A 99 -11.67 -9.84 -11.67
CA LEU A 99 -12.40 -9.52 -10.44
C LEU A 99 -13.63 -10.41 -10.27
N LYS A 100 -14.35 -10.71 -11.37
CA LYS A 100 -15.49 -11.64 -11.34
C LYS A 100 -15.06 -13.07 -11.01
N GLU A 101 -13.97 -13.56 -11.61
CA GLU A 101 -13.43 -14.90 -11.33
C GLU A 101 -12.96 -15.06 -9.88
N LEU A 102 -12.36 -14.02 -9.32
CA LEU A 102 -11.89 -13.99 -7.94
C LEU A 102 -13.04 -13.91 -6.92
N GLY A 103 -14.28 -13.68 -7.38
CA GLY A 103 -15.43 -13.55 -6.48
C GLY A 103 -15.27 -12.40 -5.49
N VAL A 104 -14.73 -11.26 -5.94
CA VAL A 104 -14.48 -10.12 -5.06
C VAL A 104 -15.77 -9.63 -4.40
N GLY A 105 -15.63 -9.03 -3.22
CA GLY A 105 -16.75 -8.41 -2.50
C GLY A 105 -17.43 -7.29 -3.29
N ILE A 106 -18.49 -6.72 -2.72
CA ILE A 106 -19.28 -5.67 -3.39
C ILE A 106 -18.70 -4.26 -3.26
N GLY A 107 -17.69 -4.05 -2.39
CA GLY A 107 -16.98 -2.78 -2.22
C GLY A 107 -17.82 -1.59 -1.70
N GLU A 108 -19.14 -1.72 -1.64
CA GLU A 108 -20.06 -0.68 -1.19
C GLU A 108 -19.78 -0.31 0.27
N GLY A 109 -19.70 1.00 0.54
CA GLY A 109 -19.47 1.54 1.88
C GLY A 109 -18.02 1.75 2.29
N ILE A 110 -17.03 1.30 1.51
CA ILE A 110 -15.62 1.61 1.81
C ILE A 110 -15.32 3.07 1.41
N SER A 111 -15.20 3.92 2.43
CA SER A 111 -14.91 5.35 2.30
C SER A 111 -13.47 5.61 1.84
N ASP A 112 -13.21 6.82 1.32
CA ASP A 112 -11.85 7.24 0.95
C ASP A 112 -10.91 7.24 2.16
N ALA A 113 -11.41 7.57 3.36
CA ALA A 113 -10.66 7.49 4.60
C ALA A 113 -10.24 6.04 4.92
N ASN A 114 -11.16 5.08 4.78
CA ASN A 114 -10.84 3.67 4.99
C ASN A 114 -9.88 3.13 3.91
N ILE A 115 -9.90 3.67 2.68
CA ILE A 115 -8.89 3.33 1.66
C ILE A 115 -7.52 3.80 2.11
N ILE A 116 -7.40 5.06 2.58
CA ILE A 116 -6.15 5.61 3.08
C ILE A 116 -5.65 4.79 4.27
N ASP A 117 -6.50 4.55 5.28
CA ASP A 117 -6.13 3.78 6.46
C ASP A 117 -5.68 2.36 6.08
N ARG A 118 -6.41 1.69 5.17
CA ARG A 118 -6.06 0.34 4.74
C ARG A 118 -4.76 0.23 3.94
N MET A 119 -4.30 1.33 3.35
CA MET A 119 -3.02 1.41 2.62
C MET A 119 -1.87 1.89 3.52
N MET A 120 -2.12 2.90 4.37
CA MET A 120 -1.09 3.57 5.15
C MET A 120 -0.79 2.88 6.48
N LEU A 121 -1.79 2.30 7.15
CA LEU A 121 -1.56 1.64 8.44
C LEU A 121 -0.60 0.45 8.33
N PRO A 122 -0.72 -0.47 7.34
CA PRO A 122 0.26 -1.54 7.18
C PRO A 122 1.68 -1.03 6.97
N MET A 123 1.84 0.04 6.19
CA MET A 123 3.14 0.68 5.98
C MET A 123 3.69 1.29 7.28
N LEU A 124 2.85 1.95 8.09
CA LEU A 124 3.24 2.48 9.39
C LEU A 124 3.67 1.36 10.35
N MET A 125 2.86 0.30 10.47
CA MET A 125 3.19 -0.81 11.37
C MET A 125 4.48 -1.50 10.96
N GLU A 126 4.69 -1.72 9.66
CA GLU A 126 5.93 -2.31 9.16
C GLU A 126 7.13 -1.39 9.35
N SER A 127 6.95 -0.07 9.16
CA SER A 127 8.00 0.92 9.44
C SER A 127 8.42 0.92 10.91
N SER A 128 7.46 0.77 11.83
CA SER A 128 7.74 0.65 13.26
C SER A 128 8.44 -0.67 13.60
N ARG A 129 8.05 -1.80 12.97
CA ARG A 129 8.77 -3.08 13.13
C ARG A 129 10.23 -2.97 12.68
N CYS A 130 10.51 -2.28 11.58
CA CYS A 130 11.88 -2.04 11.13
C CYS A 130 12.73 -1.27 12.16
N LEU A 131 12.12 -0.40 12.98
CA LEU A 131 12.81 0.24 14.10
C LEU A 131 13.00 -0.71 15.28
N GLU A 132 11.96 -1.44 15.68
CA GLU A 132 12.02 -2.40 16.78
C GLU A 132 13.06 -3.51 16.53
N ASP A 133 13.12 -4.00 15.30
CA ASP A 133 14.02 -5.07 14.86
C ASP A 133 15.43 -4.55 14.55
N ASN A 134 15.71 -3.26 14.75
CA ASN A 134 16.99 -2.60 14.46
C ASN A 134 17.46 -2.77 13.00
N ILE A 135 16.52 -2.79 12.05
CA ILE A 135 16.82 -2.74 10.61
C ILE A 135 17.25 -1.32 10.22
N VAL A 136 16.69 -0.31 10.89
CA VAL A 136 17.03 1.11 10.77
C VAL A 136 17.17 1.67 12.19
N GLU A 137 18.13 2.58 12.42
CA GLU A 137 18.44 3.06 13.76
C GLU A 137 17.47 4.15 14.26
N THR A 138 17.01 5.03 13.35
CA THR A 138 16.23 6.22 13.75
C THR A 138 14.94 6.44 12.95
N PRO A 139 13.90 7.06 13.54
CA PRO A 139 12.68 7.46 12.81
C PRO A 139 12.97 8.38 11.62
N THR A 140 13.98 9.24 11.74
CA THR A 140 14.41 10.15 10.66
C THR A 140 14.91 9.40 9.43
N GLU A 141 15.71 8.35 9.62
CA GLU A 141 16.22 7.54 8.51
C GLU A 141 15.09 6.80 7.79
N VAL A 142 14.11 6.27 8.53
CA VAL A 142 12.92 5.63 7.92
C VAL A 142 12.13 6.64 7.10
N ASP A 143 11.83 7.81 7.67
CA ASP A 143 11.11 8.86 6.98
C ASP A 143 11.83 9.30 5.70
N MET A 144 13.16 9.48 5.77
CA MET A 144 13.96 9.86 4.61
C MET A 144 14.09 8.75 3.58
N GLY A 145 14.19 7.50 4.01
CA GLY A 145 14.16 6.32 3.14
C GLY A 145 12.85 6.24 2.35
N LEU A 146 11.70 6.52 2.98
CA LEU A 146 10.42 6.51 2.28
C LEU A 146 10.24 7.71 1.34
N VAL A 147 10.65 8.90 1.76
CA VAL A 147 10.56 10.12 0.94
C VAL A 147 11.42 9.99 -0.32
N TYR A 148 12.68 9.56 -0.19
CA TYR A 148 13.59 9.45 -1.33
C TYR A 148 13.47 8.14 -2.10
N GLY A 149 13.07 7.05 -1.45
CA GLY A 149 13.01 5.73 -2.05
C GLY A 149 11.72 5.48 -2.83
N ILE A 150 10.57 5.64 -2.17
CA ILE A 150 9.25 5.34 -2.77
C ILE A 150 8.42 6.58 -3.08
N GLY A 151 8.97 7.78 -2.83
CA GLY A 151 8.30 9.04 -3.11
C GLY A 151 7.17 9.35 -2.13
N PHE A 152 7.35 9.03 -0.85
CA PHE A 152 6.40 9.41 0.21
C PHE A 152 6.12 10.92 0.14
N PRO A 153 4.86 11.38 0.28
CA PRO A 153 4.51 12.78 0.04
C PRO A 153 5.35 13.77 0.89
N PRO A 154 6.23 14.60 0.30
CA PRO A 154 7.20 15.39 1.06
C PRO A 154 6.55 16.39 2.03
N PHE A 155 5.38 16.93 1.68
CA PHE A 155 4.61 17.84 2.54
C PHE A 155 4.01 17.15 3.77
N ARG A 156 4.13 15.82 3.88
CA ARG A 156 3.79 15.03 5.08
C ARG A 156 5.03 14.63 5.89
N GLY A 157 6.23 14.97 5.42
CA GLY A 157 7.53 14.75 6.09
C GLY A 157 8.05 13.31 6.07
N GLY A 158 7.16 12.32 6.14
CA GLY A 158 7.49 10.90 6.24
C GLY A 158 6.37 10.13 6.93
N ILE A 159 6.52 8.82 7.10
CA ILE A 159 5.48 8.00 7.73
C ILE A 159 5.34 8.31 9.22
N PHE A 160 6.45 8.54 9.92
CA PHE A 160 6.45 8.85 11.35
C PHE A 160 6.10 10.29 11.62
N ARG A 161 6.60 11.25 10.82
CA ARG A 161 6.11 12.64 10.89
C ARG A 161 4.61 12.74 10.60
N TRP A 162 4.11 11.99 9.62
CA TRP A 162 2.66 11.88 9.37
C TRP A 162 1.94 11.28 10.59
N ALA A 163 2.49 10.24 11.20
CA ALA A 163 1.90 9.60 12.37
C ALA A 163 1.80 10.55 13.57
N ASP A 164 2.85 11.33 13.83
CA ASP A 164 2.87 12.36 14.88
C ASP A 164 1.85 13.47 14.62
N THR A 165 1.67 13.85 13.34
CA THR A 165 0.70 14.88 12.94
C THR A 165 -0.74 14.41 13.12
N VAL A 166 -1.04 13.14 12.84
CA VAL A 166 -2.37 12.55 13.05
C VAL A 166 -2.62 12.24 14.54
N GLY A 167 -1.57 11.82 15.26
CA GLY A 167 -1.61 11.39 16.64
C GLY A 167 -1.71 9.87 16.77
N LEU A 168 -0.84 9.27 17.58
CA LEU A 168 -0.76 7.81 17.74
C LEU A 168 -2.04 7.20 18.33
N ASN A 169 -2.69 7.88 19.28
CA ASN A 169 -3.96 7.41 19.85
C ASN A 169 -5.08 7.32 18.80
N GLU A 170 -5.14 8.27 17.87
CA GLU A 170 -6.10 8.25 16.76
C GLU A 170 -5.76 7.11 15.78
N LEU A 171 -4.49 6.91 15.45
CA LEU A 171 -4.05 5.82 14.56
C LEU A 171 -4.32 4.44 15.17
N LEU A 172 -4.17 4.28 16.48
CA LEU A 172 -4.52 3.04 17.19
C LEU A 172 -6.03 2.76 17.07
N GLN A 173 -6.89 3.77 17.21
CA GLN A 173 -8.33 3.58 17.01
C GLN A 173 -8.68 3.22 15.57
N ARG A 174 -7.98 3.76 14.58
CA ARG A 174 -8.14 3.40 13.17
C ARG A 174 -7.65 1.99 12.88
N ALA A 175 -6.51 1.59 13.45
CA ALA A 175 -5.97 0.25 13.34
C ALA A 175 -6.92 -0.79 13.93
N GLU A 176 -7.53 -0.51 15.10
CA GLU A 176 -8.49 -1.41 15.72
C GLU A 176 -9.71 -1.70 14.82
N LYS A 177 -10.20 -0.70 14.07
CA LYS A 177 -11.29 -0.88 13.09
C LYS A 177 -10.92 -1.83 11.94
N HIS A 178 -9.64 -2.03 11.69
CA HIS A 178 -9.11 -2.80 10.56
C HIS A 178 -8.39 -4.08 10.99
N LYS A 179 -8.26 -4.34 12.29
CA LYS A 179 -7.55 -5.49 12.86
C LYS A 179 -8.03 -6.84 12.31
N ALA A 180 -9.34 -6.98 12.07
CA ALA A 180 -9.93 -8.18 11.51
C ALA A 180 -9.49 -8.50 10.07
N LEU A 181 -8.88 -7.54 9.35
CA LEU A 181 -8.41 -7.71 7.98
C LEU A 181 -7.04 -8.41 7.89
N GLY A 182 -6.32 -8.56 9.01
CA GLY A 182 -5.06 -9.30 9.08
C GLY A 182 -4.03 -8.67 10.00
N LYS A 183 -2.98 -9.44 10.33
CA LYS A 183 -1.94 -9.04 11.28
C LYS A 183 -1.11 -7.82 10.85
N VAL A 184 -1.10 -7.49 9.56
CA VAL A 184 -0.45 -6.26 9.07
C VAL A 184 -1.02 -4.99 9.69
N TYR A 185 -2.26 -5.03 10.20
CA TYR A 185 -2.92 -3.92 10.88
C TYR A 185 -2.68 -3.90 12.39
N GLU A 186 -2.05 -4.93 12.97
CA GLU A 186 -1.78 -4.98 14.40
C GLU A 186 -0.69 -3.97 14.77
N PRO A 187 -0.97 -3.05 15.74
CA PRO A 187 0.04 -2.13 16.24
C PRO A 187 1.23 -2.85 16.88
N THR A 188 2.41 -2.25 16.71
CA THR A 188 3.64 -2.68 17.38
C THR A 188 3.65 -2.28 18.85
N GLU A 189 4.52 -2.93 19.64
CA GLU A 189 4.66 -2.61 21.07
C GLU A 189 5.15 -1.18 21.27
N GLN A 190 6.07 -0.71 20.42
CA GLN A 190 6.58 0.64 20.36
C GLN A 190 5.46 1.67 20.18
N ILE A 191 4.60 1.50 19.17
CA ILE A 191 3.50 2.46 18.93
C ILE A 191 2.55 2.47 20.12
N MET A 192 2.21 1.31 20.68
CA MET A 192 1.33 1.21 21.84
C MET A 192 1.94 1.91 23.09
N GLN A 193 3.22 1.68 23.36
CA GLN A 193 3.91 2.27 24.50
C GLN A 193 4.10 3.78 24.33
N MET A 194 4.46 4.25 23.13
CA MET A 194 4.59 5.67 22.83
C MET A 194 3.25 6.41 22.97
N ALA A 195 2.16 5.81 22.48
CA ALA A 195 0.83 6.38 22.63
C ALA A 195 0.41 6.50 24.10
N LYS A 196 0.72 5.47 24.92
CA LYS A 196 0.47 5.46 26.37
C LYS A 196 1.29 6.53 27.11
N ASP A 197 2.55 6.71 26.71
CA ASP A 197 3.46 7.68 27.33
C ASP A 197 3.28 9.12 26.80
N GLY A 198 2.42 9.33 25.79
CA GLY A 198 2.26 10.62 25.14
C GLY A 198 3.50 11.08 24.37
N LYS A 199 4.31 10.13 23.88
CA LYS A 199 5.54 10.40 23.11
C LYS A 199 5.25 10.48 21.60
N LEU A 200 6.14 11.18 20.91
CA LEU A 200 6.16 11.31 19.45
C LEU A 200 7.41 10.64 18.90
N PHE A 201 7.38 10.22 17.62
CA PHE A 201 8.58 9.75 16.93
C PHE A 201 9.58 10.88 16.72
N HIS A 202 9.07 12.10 16.48
CA HIS A 202 9.84 13.33 16.38
C HIS A 202 9.41 14.29 17.49
N PRO A 203 10.10 14.30 18.64
CA PRO A 203 9.84 15.25 19.72
C PRO A 203 9.84 16.70 19.23
N LEU A 204 8.96 17.52 19.81
CA LEU A 204 9.00 18.97 19.62
C LEU A 204 10.02 19.51 20.63
N ASP A 205 11.12 20.07 20.14
CA ASP A 205 12.07 20.84 20.97
C ASP A 205 11.43 22.11 21.54
#